data_AF-A0A1Q5CQE7-F1
#
_entry.id   AF-A0A1Q5CQE7-F1
#
_cell.length_a   1.000
_cell.length_b   1.000
_cell.length_c   1.000
_cell.angle_alpha   90.00
_cell.angle_beta   90.00
_cell.angle_gamma   90.00
#
_symmetry.space_group_name_H-M   'P 1'
#
loop_
_entity.id
_entity.type
_entity.pdbx_description
1 polymer ?
#
loop_
_entity_poly.entity_id
_entity_poly.type
_entity_poly.pdbx_seq_one_letter_code
_entity_poly.pdbx_strand_id
1 'polypeptide(L)'
;MQQLNPRLGEGFNGARVFDSRPSAFAPLVSLIFGTLIGFLSVRSRRVELASARHCGVSVPDQLAHLLIETIVWCLLALSLTVSALWIASSIVVPNYQGFVLAELLRIPLLAAAGGVAGCVASVLTTREHHLFRYFKQRT
;
A
#
# COMPACT_ATOMS: atom_id res chain seq x y z
N MET A 1 29.63 -10.43 48.85
CA MET A 1 28.58 -10.77 47.88
C MET A 1 28.30 -9.52 47.06
N GLN A 2 28.86 -9.45 45.86
CA GLN A 2 28.83 -8.26 45.02
C GLN A 2 27.71 -8.44 44.00
N GLN A 3 26.72 -7.56 44.02
CA GLN A 3 25.56 -7.62 43.13
C GLN A 3 26.02 -7.36 41.69
N LEU A 4 25.96 -8.38 40.84
CA LEU A 4 26.54 -8.39 39.48
C LEU A 4 25.71 -7.61 38.44
N ASN A 5 24.58 -7.01 38.82
CA ASN A 5 23.83 -6.13 37.94
C ASN A 5 22.99 -5.13 38.76
N PRO A 6 23.33 -3.84 38.79
CA PRO A 6 22.57 -2.83 39.51
C PRO A 6 21.16 -2.60 38.92
N ARG A 7 20.88 -3.12 37.72
CA ARG A 7 19.58 -2.97 37.02
C ARG A 7 18.61 -4.13 37.22
N LEU A 8 18.93 -5.12 38.07
CA LEU A 8 18.10 -6.31 38.27
C LEU A 8 16.69 -6.02 38.85
N GLY A 9 16.42 -4.77 39.27
CA GLY A 9 15.13 -4.33 39.80
C GLY A 9 14.47 -3.16 39.06
N GLU A 10 15.08 -2.60 38.01
CA GLU A 10 14.36 -1.66 37.14
C GLU A 10 13.46 -2.48 36.22
N GLY A 11 12.15 -2.47 36.50
CA GLY A 11 11.15 -3.17 35.68
C GLY A 11 11.32 -2.76 34.21
N PHE A 12 11.84 -3.67 33.40
CA PHE A 12 12.01 -3.47 31.97
C PHE A 12 10.63 -3.17 31.36
N ASN A 13 10.37 -1.90 31.09
CA ASN A 13 9.13 -1.46 30.47
C ASN A 13 9.25 -1.66 28.95
N GLY A 14 9.15 -2.93 28.54
CA GLY A 14 9.23 -3.32 27.13
C GLY A 14 8.20 -2.62 26.24
N ALA A 15 7.03 -2.25 26.79
CA ALA A 15 6.00 -1.51 26.07
C ALA A 15 6.47 -0.11 25.64
N ARG A 16 7.09 0.67 26.53
CA ARG A 16 7.63 2.00 26.17
C ARG A 16 8.77 1.94 25.16
N VAL A 17 9.63 0.94 25.27
CA VAL A 17 10.73 0.71 24.31
C VAL A 17 10.17 0.25 22.95
N PHE A 18 9.11 -0.55 22.97
CA PHE A 18 8.42 -0.98 21.76
C PHE A 18 7.76 0.22 21.07
N ASP A 19 7.03 1.09 21.77
CA ASP A 19 6.33 2.23 21.14
C ASP A 19 7.25 3.32 20.58
N SER A 20 8.47 3.46 21.12
CA SER A 20 9.48 4.39 20.63
C SER A 20 10.29 3.86 19.43
N ARG A 21 9.91 2.70 18.87
CA ARG A 21 10.63 2.10 17.75
C ARG A 21 10.52 2.94 16.47
N PRO A 22 11.65 3.24 15.78
CA PRO A 22 11.62 3.96 14.50
C PRO A 22 10.78 3.26 13.43
N SER A 23 10.64 1.93 13.50
CA SER A 23 9.81 1.14 12.59
C SER A 23 8.30 1.35 12.77
N ALA A 24 7.86 2.09 13.79
CA ALA A 24 6.45 2.45 13.97
C ALA A 24 5.90 3.29 12.81
N PHE A 25 6.75 4.07 12.13
CA PHE A 25 6.37 4.86 10.96
C PHE A 25 6.35 4.05 9.65
N ALA A 26 6.86 2.82 9.65
CA ALA A 26 6.96 2.01 8.45
C ALA A 26 5.61 1.82 7.71
N PRO A 27 4.47 1.55 8.39
CA PRO A 27 3.18 1.44 7.69
C PRO A 27 2.76 2.74 6.99
N LEU A 28 3.01 3.90 7.59
CA LEU A 28 2.66 5.20 7.03
C LEU A 28 3.54 5.54 5.82
N VAL A 29 4.84 5.26 5.92
CA VAL A 29 5.77 5.38 4.78
C VAL A 29 5.34 4.47 3.64
N SER A 30 5.01 3.21 3.94
CA SER A 30 4.52 2.27 2.93
C SER A 30 3.22 2.70 2.27
N LEU A 31 2.31 3.35 3.00
CA LEU A 31 1.11 3.96 2.41
C LEU A 31 1.49 5.01 1.36
N ILE A 32 2.38 5.95 1.71
CA ILE A 32 2.81 7.01 0.80
C ILE A 32 3.44 6.43 -0.46
N PHE A 33 4.37 5.47 -0.31
CA PHE A 33 4.99 4.81 -1.45
C PHE A 33 3.99 4.03 -2.29
N GLY A 34 3.05 3.32 -1.65
CA GLY A 34 1.95 2.64 -2.33
C GLY A 34 1.15 3.61 -3.20
N THR A 35 0.75 4.76 -2.64
CA THR A 35 0.02 5.81 -3.36
C THR A 35 0.81 6.37 -4.53
N LEU A 36 2.10 6.64 -4.36
CA LEU A 36 2.95 7.13 -5.46
C LEU A 36 3.06 6.10 -6.58
N ILE A 37 3.27 4.81 -6.26
CA ILE A 37 3.36 3.73 -7.25
C ILE A 37 2.04 3.58 -8.01
N GLY A 38 0.91 3.52 -7.28
CA GLY A 38 -0.42 3.44 -7.90
C GLY A 38 -0.71 4.62 -8.82
N PHE A 39 -0.33 5.83 -8.40
CA PHE A 39 -0.48 7.04 -9.19
C PHE A 39 0.40 7.05 -10.45
N LEU A 40 1.69 6.70 -10.31
CA LEU A 40 2.64 6.67 -11.41
C LEU A 40 2.29 5.59 -12.45
N SER A 41 1.79 4.43 -12.00
CA SER A 41 1.35 3.34 -12.87
C SER A 41 0.23 3.76 -13.82
N VAL A 42 -0.73 4.56 -13.34
CA VAL A 42 -1.80 5.12 -14.20
C VAL A 42 -1.27 6.24 -15.08
N ARG A 43 -0.39 7.11 -14.56
CA ARG A 43 0.16 8.25 -15.30
C ARG A 43 1.09 7.86 -16.45
N SER A 44 1.79 6.73 -16.35
CA SER A 44 2.61 6.20 -17.44
C SER A 44 1.76 5.73 -18.63
N ARG A 45 0.53 5.25 -18.38
CA ARG A 45 -0.42 4.77 -19.40
C ARG A 45 -1.28 5.86 -20.02
N ARG A 46 -1.00 7.14 -19.75
CA ARG A 46 -1.77 8.27 -20.28
C ARG A 46 -1.86 8.30 -21.81
N VAL A 47 -0.84 7.80 -22.51
CA VAL A 47 -0.79 7.76 -23.98
C VAL A 47 -1.73 6.69 -24.51
N GLU A 48 -1.77 5.52 -23.87
CA GLU A 48 -2.70 4.43 -24.18
C GLU A 48 -4.15 4.85 -23.93
N LEU A 49 -4.40 5.56 -22.82
CA LEU A 49 -5.72 6.11 -22.48
C LEU A 49 -6.20 7.14 -23.51
N ALA A 50 -5.29 7.97 -24.04
CA ALA A 50 -5.62 8.91 -25.11
C ALA A 50 -6.01 8.18 -26.41
N SER A 51 -5.26 7.13 -26.78
CA SER A 51 -5.58 6.30 -27.95
C SER A 51 -6.92 5.58 -27.80
N ALA A 52 -7.19 4.97 -26.63
CA ALA A 52 -8.45 4.27 -26.37
C ALA A 52 -9.66 5.20 -26.43
N ARG A 53 -9.50 6.47 -26.02
CA ARG A 53 -10.54 7.50 -26.18
C ARG A 53 -10.79 7.86 -27.63
N HIS A 54 -9.75 7.92 -28.47
CA HIS A 54 -9.91 8.12 -29.92
C HIS A 54 -10.65 6.95 -30.58
N CYS A 55 -10.51 5.73 -30.06
CA CYS A 55 -11.27 4.55 -30.50
C CYS A 55 -12.69 4.46 -29.92
N GLY A 56 -13.17 5.47 -29.18
CA GLY A 56 -14.53 5.51 -28.65
C GLY A 56 -14.79 4.67 -27.40
N VAL A 57 -13.73 4.19 -26.71
CA VAL A 57 -13.89 3.41 -25.47
C VAL A 57 -14.45 4.30 -24.36
N SER A 58 -15.44 3.77 -23.64
CA SER A 58 -16.08 4.49 -22.56
C SER A 58 -15.09 4.72 -21.39
N VAL A 59 -15.15 5.92 -20.79
CA VAL A 59 -14.35 6.26 -19.60
C VAL A 59 -14.61 5.33 -18.40
N PRO A 60 -15.84 4.84 -18.12
CA PRO A 60 -16.04 3.88 -17.03
C PRO A 60 -15.40 2.50 -17.30
N ASP A 61 -15.30 2.05 -18.55
CA ASP A 61 -14.65 0.76 -18.86
C ASP A 61 -13.14 0.82 -18.67
N GLN A 62 -12.50 1.93 -19.09
CA GLN A 62 -11.08 2.18 -18.83
C GLN A 62 -10.78 2.20 -17.33
N LEU A 63 -11.74 2.70 -16.55
CA LEU A 63 -11.64 2.75 -15.11
C LEU A 63 -11.73 1.40 -14.43
N ALA A 64 -12.74 0.62 -14.80
CA ALA A 64 -12.91 -0.73 -14.30
C ALA A 64 -11.65 -1.57 -14.59
N HIS A 65 -11.10 -1.45 -15.80
CA HIS A 65 -9.89 -2.16 -16.20
C HIS A 65 -8.68 -1.80 -15.32
N LEU A 66 -8.38 -0.50 -15.16
CA LEU A 66 -7.26 -0.04 -14.33
C LEU A 66 -7.41 -0.43 -12.86
N LEU A 67 -8.62 -0.37 -12.31
CA LEU A 67 -8.89 -0.80 -10.94
C LEU A 67 -8.68 -2.30 -10.78
N ILE A 68 -9.22 -3.11 -11.68
CA ILE A 68 -9.04 -4.57 -11.65
C ILE A 68 -7.55 -4.92 -11.72
N GLU A 69 -6.81 -4.31 -12.64
CA GLU A 69 -5.38 -4.57 -12.77
C GLU A 69 -4.59 -4.18 -11.52
N THR A 70 -4.90 -3.00 -10.95
CA THR A 70 -4.29 -2.53 -9.70
C THR A 70 -4.57 -3.50 -8.55
N ILE A 71 -5.82 -3.98 -8.43
CA ILE A 71 -6.22 -4.95 -7.40
C ILE A 71 -5.49 -6.27 -7.62
N VAL A 72 -5.42 -6.78 -8.84
CA VAL A 72 -4.74 -8.05 -9.16
C VAL A 72 -3.27 -7.99 -8.75
N TRP A 73 -2.54 -6.94 -9.13
CA TRP A 73 -1.12 -6.84 -8.78
C TRP A 73 -0.92 -6.59 -7.28
N CYS A 74 -1.81 -5.85 -6.62
CA CYS A 74 -1.80 -5.71 -5.15
C CYS A 74 -2.02 -7.05 -4.44
N LEU A 75 -2.97 -7.87 -4.90
CA LEU A 75 -3.24 -9.20 -4.33
C LEU A 75 -2.06 -10.15 -4.52
N LEU A 76 -1.41 -10.12 -5.68
CA LEU A 76 -0.20 -10.91 -5.94
C LEU A 76 0.94 -10.48 -5.01
N ALA A 77 1.18 -9.18 -4.89
CA ALA A 77 2.21 -8.64 -3.99
C ALA A 77 1.92 -8.98 -2.52
N LEU A 78 0.66 -8.86 -2.08
CA LEU A 78 0.22 -9.24 -0.74
C LEU A 78 0.46 -10.72 -0.47
N SER A 79 0.03 -11.60 -1.39
CA SER A 79 0.21 -13.04 -1.25
C SER A 79 1.69 -13.42 -1.08
N LEU A 80 2.55 -12.90 -1.97
CA LEU A 80 4.01 -13.13 -1.91
C LEU A 80 4.61 -12.61 -0.60
N THR A 81 4.22 -11.41 -0.17
CA THR A 81 4.75 -10.78 1.05
C THR A 81 4.32 -11.57 2.29
N VAL A 82 3.05 -11.99 2.36
CA VAL A 82 2.54 -12.80 3.48
C VAL A 82 3.26 -14.14 3.55
N SER A 83 3.44 -14.83 2.42
CA SER A 83 4.19 -16.09 2.38
C SER A 83 5.65 -15.91 2.82
N ALA A 84 6.32 -14.86 2.35
CA ALA A 84 7.69 -14.55 2.75
C ALA A 84 7.81 -14.23 4.25
N LEU A 85 6.88 -13.42 4.78
CA LEU A 85 6.83 -13.10 6.21
C LEU A 85 6.56 -14.35 7.06
N TRP A 86 5.66 -15.23 6.60
CA TRP A 86 5.39 -16.50 7.27
C TRP A 86 6.66 -17.34 7.41
N ILE A 87 7.40 -17.54 6.32
CA ILE A 87 8.65 -18.31 6.30
C ILE A 87 9.73 -17.63 7.14
N ALA A 88 9.89 -16.31 7.03
CA ALA A 88 10.90 -15.60 7.81
C ALA A 88 10.59 -15.67 9.32
N SER A 89 9.33 -15.50 9.71
CA SER A 89 8.91 -15.55 11.11
C SER A 89 9.05 -16.94 11.74
N SER A 90 8.82 -18.01 10.97
CA SER A 90 9.01 -19.38 11.48
C SER A 90 10.48 -19.72 11.75
N ILE A 91 11.42 -19.07 11.05
CA ILE A 91 12.86 -19.26 11.24
C ILE A 91 13.39 -18.39 12.39
N VAL A 92 13.00 -17.11 12.44
CA VAL A 92 13.61 -16.13 13.37
C VAL A 92 12.92 -16.14 14.73
N VAL A 93 11.59 -16.27 14.79
CA VAL A 93 10.81 -16.12 16.03
C VAL A 93 9.66 -17.13 16.11
N PRO A 94 9.94 -18.45 16.11
CA PRO A 94 8.91 -19.50 15.99
C PRO A 94 7.83 -19.43 17.09
N ASN A 95 8.20 -19.05 18.31
CA ASN A 95 7.28 -19.02 19.46
C ASN A 95 6.35 -17.79 19.47
N TYR A 96 6.66 -16.74 18.69
CA TYR A 96 5.87 -15.50 18.64
C TYR A 96 5.42 -15.14 17.21
N GLN A 97 5.42 -16.13 16.32
CA GLN A 97 5.10 -15.98 14.91
C GLN A 97 3.77 -15.24 14.67
N GLY A 98 2.70 -15.63 15.38
CA GLY A 98 1.38 -15.00 15.22
C GLY A 98 1.37 -13.51 15.56
N PHE A 99 2.07 -13.10 16.61
CA PHE A 99 2.17 -11.69 17.02
C PHE A 99 2.99 -10.88 16.01
N VAL A 100 4.14 -11.41 15.58
CA VAL A 100 5.03 -10.77 14.61
C VAL A 100 4.35 -10.60 13.25
N LEU A 101 3.60 -11.61 12.79
CA LEU A 101 2.83 -11.54 11.56
C LEU A 101 1.70 -10.51 11.64
N ALA A 102 0.93 -10.47 12.72
CA ALA A 102 -0.16 -9.51 12.89
C ALA A 102 0.35 -8.06 12.84
N GLU A 103 1.52 -7.80 13.41
CA GLU A 103 2.14 -6.47 13.40
C GLU A 103 2.71 -6.11 12.02
N LEU A 104 3.46 -7.02 11.39
CA LEU A 104 4.11 -6.77 10.10
C LEU A 104 3.11 -6.70 8.94
N LEU A 105 1.96 -7.38 9.03
CA LEU A 105 0.94 -7.40 7.99
C LEU A 105 0.33 -6.01 7.72
N ARG A 106 0.40 -5.10 8.70
CA ARG A 106 -0.06 -3.71 8.55
C ARG A 106 0.67 -3.00 7.41
N ILE A 107 1.97 -3.27 7.24
CA ILE A 107 2.82 -2.60 6.25
C ILE A 107 2.34 -2.87 4.81
N PRO A 108 2.23 -4.13 4.34
CA PRO A 108 1.77 -4.41 2.98
C PRO A 108 0.28 -4.09 2.80
N LEU A 109 -0.55 -4.19 3.85
CA LEU A 109 -1.97 -3.76 3.77
C LEU A 109 -2.08 -2.25 3.51
N LEU A 110 -1.33 -1.43 4.25
CA LEU A 110 -1.31 0.01 4.02
C LEU A 110 -0.70 0.37 2.67
N ALA A 111 0.31 -0.37 2.19
CA ALA A 111 0.86 -0.19 0.85
C ALA A 111 -0.18 -0.48 -0.25
N ALA A 112 -0.93 -1.59 -0.12
CA ALA A 112 -1.98 -1.95 -1.07
C ALA A 112 -3.14 -0.94 -1.06
N ALA A 113 -3.58 -0.52 0.13
CA ALA A 113 -4.58 0.55 0.27
C ALA A 113 -4.09 1.87 -0.35
N GLY A 114 -2.82 2.21 -0.11
CA GLY A 114 -2.14 3.34 -0.75
C GLY A 114 -2.17 3.23 -2.26
N GLY A 115 -1.82 2.07 -2.83
CA GLY A 115 -1.83 1.80 -4.27
C GLY A 115 -3.18 1.99 -4.93
N VAL A 116 -4.24 1.44 -4.31
CA VAL A 116 -5.62 1.63 -4.80
C VAL A 116 -6.02 3.11 -4.70
N ALA A 117 -5.72 3.78 -3.59
CA ALA A 117 -6.00 5.21 -3.42
C ALA A 117 -5.24 6.07 -4.45
N GLY A 118 -3.98 5.74 -4.76
CA GLY A 118 -3.16 6.41 -5.77
C GLY A 118 -3.71 6.22 -7.19
N CYS A 119 -4.19 5.02 -7.51
CA CYS A 119 -4.87 4.73 -8.77
C CYS A 119 -6.14 5.59 -8.92
N VAL A 120 -7.00 5.61 -7.89
CA VAL A 120 -8.21 6.44 -7.87
C VAL A 120 -7.88 7.93 -8.00
N ALA A 121 -6.89 8.42 -7.25
CA ALA A 121 -6.45 9.81 -7.32
C ALA A 121 -5.91 10.20 -8.72
N SER A 122 -5.16 9.30 -9.37
CA SER A 122 -4.66 9.54 -10.73
C SER A 122 -5.78 9.62 -11.75
N VAL A 123 -6.84 8.83 -11.57
CA VAL A 123 -8.02 8.91 -12.44
C VAL A 123 -8.74 10.23 -12.26
N LEU A 124 -9.02 10.61 -11.01
CA LEU A 124 -9.78 11.82 -10.70
C LEU A 124 -9.07 13.06 -11.24
N THR A 125 -7.74 13.13 -11.07
CA THR A 125 -6.91 14.20 -11.66
C THR A 125 -6.89 14.17 -13.18
N THR A 126 -7.11 13.01 -13.82
CA THR A 126 -7.21 12.90 -15.29
C THR A 126 -8.60 13.33 -15.84
N ARG A 127 -9.63 13.41 -14.99
CA ARG A 127 -11.01 13.77 -15.41
C ARG A 127 -11.24 15.26 -15.68
N GLU A 128 -10.45 16.15 -15.08
CA GLU A 128 -10.73 17.60 -15.16
C GLU A 128 -10.47 18.21 -16.55
N HIS A 129 -9.63 17.62 -17.38
CA HIS A 129 -9.27 18.22 -18.68
C HIS A 129 -10.37 18.08 -19.77
N HIS A 130 -11.45 17.30 -19.59
CA HIS A 130 -12.43 17.08 -20.68
C HIS A 130 -13.92 17.02 -20.31
N LEU A 131 -14.32 17.05 -19.03
CA LEU A 131 -15.75 16.86 -18.70
C LEU A 131 -16.66 18.00 -19.18
N PHE A 132 -16.18 19.25 -19.19
CA PHE A 132 -16.99 20.40 -19.63
C PHE A 132 -17.31 20.39 -21.13
N ARG A 133 -16.51 19.74 -21.97
CA ARG A 133 -16.73 19.73 -23.43
C ARG A 133 -17.77 18.70 -23.86
N TYR A 134 -17.93 17.61 -23.10
CA TYR A 134 -18.89 16.55 -23.41
C TYR A 134 -20.32 16.88 -22.98
N PHE A 135 -20.48 17.62 -21.87
CA PHE A 135 -21.80 18.12 -21.46
C PHE A 135 -22.33 19.23 -22.38
N LYS A 136 -21.46 19.97 -23.07
CA LYS A 136 -21.85 21.04 -24.00
C LYS A 136 -22.23 20.54 -25.40
N GLN A 137 -22.07 19.24 -25.71
CA GLN A 137 -22.38 18.66 -27.03
C GLN A 137 -23.66 17.81 -27.03
N ARG A 138 -24.44 17.81 -25.94
CA ARG A 138 -25.73 17.11 -25.84
C ARG A 138 -26.92 18.04 -25.57
N THR A 139 -26.81 19.33 -25.84
CA THR A 139 -27.93 20.29 -25.86
C THR A 139 -27.83 21.14 -27.11
#